data_AF-A0A554JPU9-F1
#
_entry.id   AF-A0A554JPU9-F1
#
_cell.length_a   1.000
_cell.length_b   1.000
_cell.length_c   1.000
_cell.angle_alpha   90.00
_cell.angle_beta   90.00
_cell.angle_gamma   90.00
#
_symmetry.space_group_name_H-M   'P 1'
#
loop_
_entity.id
_entity.type
_entity.pdbx_description
1 polymer ?
#
loop_
_entity_poly.entity_id
_entity_poly.type
_entity_poly.pdbx_seq_one_letter_code
_entity_poly.pdbx_strand_id
1 'polypeptide(L)'
;NQFLHDIKLVPTAEPYKKRTSHGLILGTGGIKMSKSKGNVVNPDEVVRRFGADALRLYEMFIGPFDQHASWNSHGIVGTRRFLERVYKLISNFQTPISKQIPNSKSQTENHHRLERILHQTIKKVSEDVENLRMNTAVSSLMILLNEMESLEIDNWKLEISCKKTFLQLLAPFAPHVTEELWQSLGEKKSIHTQPWPQFDKKKIKKDTFMLVVQVNGRVRAIIEVSAGISQSEAEQLALSHERVINQLDGKKPARIIYVPGKLINFVLS
;
A
#
# COMPACT_ATOMS: atom_id res chain seq x y z
N ASN A 1 -9.50 -24.86 28.08
CA ASN A 1 -10.82 -24.51 27.55
C ASN A 1 -11.76 -25.71 27.53
N GLN A 2 -11.31 -26.88 27.04
CA GLN A 2 -12.07 -28.14 27.09
C GLN A 2 -12.73 -28.43 28.45
N PHE A 3 -11.96 -28.49 29.54
CA PHE A 3 -12.50 -28.72 30.88
C PHE A 3 -13.65 -27.76 31.25
N LEU A 4 -13.51 -26.45 30.95
CA LEU A 4 -14.52 -25.44 31.25
C LEU A 4 -15.80 -25.63 30.41
N HIS A 5 -15.65 -26.10 29.17
CA HIS A 5 -16.77 -26.41 28.30
C HIS A 5 -17.51 -27.67 28.77
N ASP A 6 -16.78 -28.70 29.21
CA ASP A 6 -17.36 -29.95 29.70
C ASP A 6 -18.24 -29.73 30.95
N ILE A 7 -17.82 -28.82 31.83
CA ILE A 7 -18.62 -28.39 33.00
C ILE A 7 -19.61 -27.24 32.68
N LYS A 8 -19.81 -26.91 31.40
CA LYS A 8 -20.76 -25.91 30.89
C LYS A 8 -20.55 -24.48 31.40
N LEU A 9 -19.32 -24.11 31.78
CA LEU A 9 -18.97 -22.73 32.17
C LEU A 9 -18.63 -21.83 30.98
N VAL A 10 -18.32 -22.42 29.81
CA VAL A 10 -18.07 -21.67 28.57
C VAL A 10 -18.83 -22.30 27.40
N PRO A 11 -19.26 -21.49 26.41
CA PRO A 11 -20.10 -21.98 25.31
C PRO A 11 -19.33 -22.72 24.21
N THR A 12 -17.99 -22.73 24.22
CA THR A 12 -17.17 -23.39 23.20
C THR A 12 -16.01 -24.18 23.80
N ALA A 13 -15.73 -25.35 23.22
CA ALA A 13 -14.57 -26.18 23.60
C ALA A 13 -13.24 -25.56 23.16
N GLU A 14 -13.20 -24.93 21.98
CA GLU A 14 -12.01 -24.27 21.44
C GLU A 14 -11.92 -22.80 21.91
N PRO A 15 -10.76 -22.35 22.42
CA PRO A 15 -10.58 -21.00 22.97
C PRO A 15 -10.35 -19.92 21.90
N TYR A 16 -10.06 -20.28 20.65
CA TYR A 16 -9.79 -19.33 19.57
C TYR A 16 -10.31 -19.84 18.22
N LYS A 17 -10.96 -18.95 17.45
CA LYS A 17 -11.39 -19.23 16.07
C LYS A 17 -10.22 -19.20 15.07
N LYS A 18 -9.24 -18.34 15.31
CA LYS A 18 -8.02 -18.17 14.51
C LYS A 18 -6.87 -17.88 15.47
N ARG A 19 -5.73 -18.54 15.26
CA ARG A 19 -4.48 -18.29 15.96
C ARG A 19 -3.40 -18.03 14.92
N THR A 20 -2.76 -16.87 15.01
CA THR A 20 -1.58 -16.54 14.21
C THR A 20 -0.41 -16.33 15.15
N SER A 21 0.67 -17.05 14.94
CA SER A 21 1.92 -16.82 15.66
C SER A 21 2.71 -15.72 14.96
N HIS A 22 3.16 -14.73 15.71
CA HIS A 22 4.05 -13.72 15.17
C HIS A 22 5.50 -14.24 15.10
N GLY A 23 6.27 -13.69 14.18
CA GLY A 23 7.71 -13.91 14.13
C GLY A 23 8.42 -13.26 15.32
N LEU A 24 9.62 -13.75 15.61
CA LEU A 24 10.53 -13.09 16.56
C LEU A 24 11.20 -11.89 15.93
N ILE A 25 11.25 -10.78 16.69
CA ILE A 25 12.14 -9.66 16.39
C ILE A 25 13.53 -10.01 16.93
N LEU A 26 14.49 -10.14 16.02
CA LEU A 26 15.89 -10.41 16.31
C LEU A 26 16.61 -9.08 16.54
N GLY A 27 17.64 -9.07 17.38
CA GLY A 27 18.51 -7.91 17.54
C GLY A 27 19.41 -7.69 16.33
N THR A 28 20.25 -6.66 16.40
CA THR A 28 21.26 -6.36 15.38
C THR A 28 22.07 -7.61 15.03
N GLY A 29 22.25 -7.88 13.74
CA GLY A 29 22.95 -9.07 13.26
C GLY A 29 22.13 -10.37 13.28
N GLY A 30 20.81 -10.31 13.49
CA GLY A 30 19.93 -11.48 13.43
C GLY A 30 20.00 -12.39 14.66
N ILE A 31 20.53 -11.89 15.77
CA ILE A 31 20.69 -12.65 17.00
C ILE A 31 19.49 -12.41 17.91
N LYS A 32 18.90 -13.49 18.45
CA LYS A 32 17.81 -13.39 19.44
C LYS A 32 18.21 -12.43 20.57
N MET A 33 17.33 -11.46 20.87
CA MET A 33 17.54 -10.51 21.97
C MET A 33 17.52 -11.24 23.32
N SER A 34 18.45 -10.91 24.20
CA SER A 34 18.49 -11.44 25.58
C SER A 34 19.34 -10.56 26.49
N LYS A 35 18.97 -10.48 27.78
CA LYS A 35 19.70 -9.70 28.78
C LYS A 35 21.17 -10.12 28.89
N SER A 36 21.46 -11.43 28.85
CA SER A 36 22.83 -11.96 28.94
C SER A 36 23.73 -11.56 27.77
N LYS A 37 23.16 -11.26 26.59
CA LYS A 37 23.90 -10.80 25.41
C LYS A 37 24.02 -9.28 25.30
N GLY A 38 23.39 -8.53 26.20
CA GLY A 38 23.40 -7.05 26.16
C GLY A 38 22.81 -6.44 24.88
N ASN A 39 22.04 -7.21 24.09
CA ASN A 39 21.54 -6.81 22.77
C ASN A 39 20.03 -6.51 22.76
N VAL A 40 19.45 -6.26 23.93
CA VAL A 40 18.03 -5.91 24.08
C VAL A 40 17.81 -4.46 23.66
N VAL A 41 16.83 -4.23 22.79
CA VAL A 41 16.36 -2.87 22.47
C VAL A 41 15.29 -2.50 23.49
N ASN A 42 15.48 -1.38 24.19
CA ASN A 42 14.50 -0.87 25.14
C ASN A 42 13.42 -0.06 24.40
N PRO A 43 12.15 -0.51 24.35
CA PRO A 43 11.09 0.19 23.64
C PRO A 43 10.85 1.60 24.20
N ASP A 44 11.03 1.82 25.50
CA ASP A 44 10.79 3.14 26.11
C ASP A 44 11.77 4.20 25.60
N GLU A 45 13.03 3.81 25.36
CA GLU A 45 14.03 4.71 24.76
C GLU A 45 13.67 5.08 23.33
N VAL A 46 13.17 4.09 22.58
CA VAL A 46 12.73 4.30 21.20
C VAL A 46 11.51 5.21 21.15
N VAL A 47 10.52 4.98 22.03
CA VAL A 47 9.33 5.83 22.16
C VAL A 47 9.70 7.25 22.56
N ARG A 48 10.57 7.44 23.56
CA ARG A 48 11.03 8.78 23.96
C ARG A 48 11.70 9.54 22.82
N ARG A 49 12.43 8.84 21.94
CA ARG A 49 13.17 9.46 20.84
C ARG A 49 12.34 9.72 19.59
N PHE A 50 11.45 8.80 19.22
CA PHE A 50 10.75 8.84 17.92
C PHE A 50 9.22 8.96 18.03
N GLY A 51 8.66 8.69 19.21
CA GLY A 51 7.23 8.60 19.46
C GLY A 51 6.68 7.18 19.28
N ALA A 52 5.54 6.91 19.95
CA ALA A 52 4.89 5.59 19.92
C ALA A 52 4.45 5.18 18.51
N ASP A 53 3.92 6.12 17.71
CA ASP A 53 3.47 5.83 16.35
C ASP A 53 4.61 5.42 15.42
N ALA A 54 5.78 6.04 15.55
CA ALA A 54 6.94 5.70 14.74
C ALA A 54 7.44 4.28 15.02
N LEU A 55 7.44 3.88 16.31
CA LEU A 55 7.77 2.51 16.73
C LEU A 55 6.75 1.50 16.21
N ARG A 56 5.45 1.74 16.44
CA ARG A 56 4.37 0.86 15.98
C ARG A 56 4.40 0.64 14.47
N LEU A 57 4.52 1.72 13.70
CA LEU A 57 4.65 1.65 12.24
C LEU A 57 5.89 0.85 11.84
N TYR A 58 7.02 1.04 12.53
CA TYR A 58 8.24 0.32 12.22
C TYR A 58 8.08 -1.18 12.45
N GLU A 59 7.55 -1.60 13.59
CA GLU A 59 7.31 -3.02 13.89
C GLU A 59 6.33 -3.66 12.90
N MET A 60 5.31 -2.93 12.48
CA MET A 60 4.34 -3.40 11.48
C MET A 60 4.92 -3.43 10.05
N PHE A 61 5.99 -2.69 9.78
CA PHE A 61 6.57 -2.53 8.45
C PHE A 61 7.84 -3.35 8.21
N ILE A 62 8.57 -3.71 9.28
CA ILE A 62 9.88 -4.36 9.22
C ILE A 62 9.89 -5.70 8.49
N GLY A 63 8.75 -6.39 8.42
CA GLY A 63 8.61 -7.66 7.72
C GLY A 63 7.20 -8.24 7.82
N PRO A 64 6.95 -9.42 7.20
CA PRO A 64 5.70 -10.15 7.36
C PRO A 64 5.47 -10.55 8.83
N PHE A 65 4.23 -10.46 9.29
CA PHE A 65 3.89 -10.67 10.70
C PHE A 65 4.29 -12.05 11.25
N ASP A 66 4.19 -13.08 10.43
CA ASP A 66 4.47 -14.48 10.78
C ASP A 66 5.95 -14.87 10.61
N GLN A 67 6.80 -13.96 10.12
CA GLN A 67 8.21 -14.22 9.84
C GLN A 67 9.13 -13.47 10.80
N HIS A 68 10.30 -14.05 11.06
CA HIS A 68 11.35 -13.38 11.81
C HIS A 68 11.83 -12.13 11.08
N ALA A 69 12.07 -11.06 11.83
CA ALA A 69 12.62 -9.82 11.30
C ALA A 69 13.77 -9.33 12.19
N SER A 70 14.82 -8.81 11.57
CA SER A 70 15.96 -8.25 12.29
C SER A 70 15.76 -6.78 12.55
N TRP A 71 15.81 -6.38 13.81
CA TRP A 71 15.80 -4.98 14.24
C TRP A 71 16.94 -4.21 13.56
N ASN A 72 16.58 -3.07 12.97
CA ASN A 72 17.50 -2.13 12.37
C ASN A 72 17.19 -0.72 12.89
N SER A 73 18.07 -0.19 13.73
CA SER A 73 17.92 1.16 14.31
C SER A 73 17.86 2.30 13.29
N HIS A 74 18.29 2.08 12.04
CA HIS A 74 18.11 3.06 10.96
C HIS A 74 16.73 2.98 10.31
N GLY A 75 16.05 1.83 10.39
CA GLY A 75 14.74 1.61 9.77
C GLY A 75 13.64 2.48 10.39
N ILE A 76 13.67 2.69 11.71
CA ILE A 76 12.70 3.54 12.41
C ILE A 76 12.79 5.02 11.99
N VAL A 77 13.97 5.48 11.56
CA VAL A 77 14.11 6.84 11.02
C VAL A 77 13.25 7.00 9.77
N GLY A 78 13.11 5.94 8.96
CA GLY A 78 12.25 5.92 7.79
C GLY A 78 10.77 6.08 8.13
N THR A 79 10.27 5.36 9.15
CA THR A 79 8.86 5.49 9.57
C THR A 79 8.58 6.81 10.26
N ARG A 80 9.55 7.35 11.02
CA ARG A 80 9.45 8.71 11.57
C ARG A 80 9.34 9.76 10.47
N ARG A 81 10.21 9.71 9.45
CA ARG A 81 10.16 10.64 8.31
C ARG A 81 8.87 10.52 7.52
N PHE A 82 8.33 9.30 7.38
CA PHE A 82 7.01 9.09 6.78
C PHE A 82 5.91 9.83 7.56
N LEU A 83 5.89 9.71 8.89
CA LEU A 83 4.92 10.44 9.72
C LEU A 83 5.08 11.97 9.65
N GLU A 84 6.32 12.48 9.58
CA GLU A 84 6.57 13.92 9.41
C GLU A 84 6.05 14.45 8.07
N ARG A 85 6.17 13.65 7.00
CA ARG A 85 5.60 13.94 5.68
C ARG A 85 4.07 13.96 5.72
N VAL A 86 3.45 12.97 6.38
CA VAL A 86 2.00 12.96 6.62
C VAL A 86 1.59 14.23 7.36
N TYR A 87 2.26 14.56 8.46
CA TYR A 87 1.97 15.76 9.23
C TYR A 87 2.02 17.01 8.34
N LYS A 88 3.12 17.22 7.60
CA LYS A 88 3.30 18.37 6.71
C LYS A 88 2.18 18.48 5.66
N LEU A 89 1.88 17.39 4.94
CA LEU A 89 0.86 17.38 3.89
C LEU A 89 -0.55 17.71 4.43
N ILE A 90 -0.87 17.21 5.62
CA ILE A 90 -2.20 17.37 6.20
C ILE A 90 -2.32 18.72 6.93
N SER A 91 -1.28 19.14 7.66
CA SER A 91 -1.24 20.39 8.43
C SER A 91 -1.15 21.64 7.56
N ASN A 92 -0.66 21.54 6.32
CA ASN A 92 -0.63 22.65 5.35
C ASN A 92 -2.03 23.07 4.85
N PHE A 93 -3.08 22.70 5.57
CA PHE A 93 -4.45 23.05 5.26
C PHE A 93 -4.75 24.50 5.64
N GLN A 94 -4.78 25.36 4.62
CA GLN A 94 -5.37 26.69 4.71
C GLN A 94 -6.76 26.66 4.07
N THR A 95 -7.80 26.65 4.91
CA THR A 95 -9.23 26.85 4.58
C THR A 95 -9.94 25.63 3.95
N PRO A 96 -11.21 25.33 4.34
CA PRO A 96 -12.01 24.32 3.69
C PRO A 96 -12.36 24.74 2.28
N ILE A 97 -11.64 24.16 1.32
CA ILE A 97 -11.97 24.29 -0.09
C ILE A 97 -13.06 23.27 -0.37
N SER A 98 -14.25 23.78 -0.68
CA SER A 98 -15.35 23.01 -1.27
C SER A 98 -14.85 22.16 -2.44
N LYS A 99 -15.52 21.03 -2.72
CA LYS A 99 -15.29 20.17 -3.90
C LYS A 99 -14.71 20.98 -5.07
N GLN A 100 -13.43 20.79 -5.37
CA GLN A 100 -12.84 21.41 -6.54
C GLN A 100 -13.37 20.66 -7.75
N ILE A 101 -14.20 21.33 -8.55
CA ILE A 101 -14.61 20.77 -9.83
C ILE A 101 -13.41 20.92 -10.77
N PRO A 102 -12.86 19.82 -11.30
CA PRO A 102 -11.77 19.91 -12.27
C PRO A 102 -12.20 20.79 -13.45
N ASN A 103 -11.42 21.82 -13.74
CA ASN A 103 -11.71 22.83 -14.75
C ASN A 103 -10.80 22.72 -16.00
N SER A 104 -9.92 21.72 -16.03
CA SER A 104 -9.12 21.34 -17.21
C SER A 104 -9.04 19.82 -17.39
N LYS A 105 -8.72 19.35 -18.60
CA LYS A 105 -8.53 17.92 -18.88
C LYS A 105 -7.47 17.27 -17.98
N SER A 106 -6.33 17.95 -17.78
CA SER A 106 -5.24 17.48 -16.92
C SER A 106 -5.68 17.34 -15.46
N GLN A 107 -6.50 18.25 -14.98
CA GLN A 107 -7.06 18.19 -13.62
C GLN A 107 -8.06 17.05 -13.46
N THR A 108 -8.90 16.80 -14.47
CA THR A 108 -9.82 15.66 -14.49
C THR A 108 -9.05 14.34 -14.43
N GLU A 109 -7.96 14.23 -15.19
CA GLU A 109 -7.08 13.06 -15.20
C GLU A 109 -6.40 12.84 -13.84
N ASN A 110 -5.84 13.90 -13.24
CA ASN A 110 -5.25 13.84 -11.91
C ASN A 110 -6.26 13.43 -10.82
N HIS A 111 -7.49 13.96 -10.88
CA HIS A 111 -8.57 13.57 -9.98
C HIS A 111 -8.92 12.08 -10.12
N HIS A 112 -9.13 11.58 -11.35
CA HIS A 112 -9.42 10.17 -11.58
C HIS A 112 -8.28 9.25 -11.16
N ARG A 113 -7.03 9.67 -11.41
CA ARG A 113 -5.83 8.95 -10.99
C ARG A 113 -5.76 8.82 -9.46
N LEU A 114 -5.95 9.93 -8.74
CA LEU A 114 -5.95 9.94 -7.27
C LEU A 114 -7.08 9.08 -6.71
N GLU A 115 -8.31 9.26 -7.19
CA GLU A 115 -9.48 8.48 -6.78
C GLU A 115 -9.23 6.97 -6.94
N ARG A 116 -8.65 6.56 -8.07
CA ARG A 116 -8.29 5.17 -8.32
C ARG A 116 -7.27 4.65 -7.31
N ILE A 117 -6.18 5.38 -7.07
CA ILE A 117 -5.12 4.97 -6.13
C ILE A 117 -5.68 4.94 -4.70
N LEU A 118 -6.54 5.89 -4.33
CA LEU A 118 -7.23 5.92 -3.05
C LEU A 118 -8.09 4.67 -2.86
N HIS A 119 -8.98 4.36 -3.80
CA HIS A 119 -9.84 3.18 -3.71
C HIS A 119 -9.08 1.85 -3.76
N GLN A 120 -7.98 1.77 -4.53
CA GLN A 120 -7.08 0.61 -4.50
C GLN A 120 -6.41 0.46 -3.13
N THR A 121 -5.98 1.58 -2.53
CA THR A 121 -5.38 1.59 -1.19
C THR A 121 -6.39 1.19 -0.12
N ILE A 122 -7.63 1.70 -0.17
CA ILE A 122 -8.70 1.28 0.76
C ILE A 122 -8.89 -0.23 0.69
N LYS A 123 -9.06 -0.79 -0.52
CA LYS A 123 -9.22 -2.23 -0.72
C LYS A 123 -8.03 -3.00 -0.14
N LYS A 124 -6.81 -2.61 -0.54
CA LYS A 124 -5.59 -3.31 -0.15
C LYS A 124 -5.33 -3.27 1.35
N VAL A 125 -5.43 -2.10 1.98
CA VAL A 125 -5.24 -1.96 3.43
C VAL A 125 -6.30 -2.74 4.20
N SER A 126 -7.56 -2.73 3.75
CA SER A 126 -8.64 -3.52 4.38
C SER A 126 -8.34 -5.02 4.35
N GLU A 127 -7.96 -5.55 3.18
CA GLU A 127 -7.63 -6.96 3.00
C GLU A 127 -6.35 -7.35 3.75
N ASP A 128 -5.33 -6.48 3.74
CA ASP A 128 -4.05 -6.75 4.38
C ASP A 128 -4.17 -6.73 5.92
N VAL A 129 -4.94 -5.80 6.50
CA VAL A 129 -5.18 -5.75 7.96
C VAL A 129 -5.87 -7.03 8.45
N GLU A 130 -6.93 -7.48 7.77
CA GLU A 130 -7.66 -8.72 8.10
C GLU A 130 -6.75 -9.97 8.03
N ASN A 131 -5.79 -9.94 7.10
CA ASN A 131 -4.83 -11.03 6.87
C ASN A 131 -3.49 -10.83 7.58
N LEU A 132 -3.35 -9.82 8.44
CA LEU A 132 -2.11 -9.48 9.17
C LEU A 132 -0.89 -9.21 8.26
N ARG A 133 -1.12 -8.74 7.02
CA ARG A 133 -0.09 -8.31 6.06
C ARG A 133 0.26 -6.84 6.23
N MET A 134 0.62 -6.46 7.46
CA MET A 134 0.76 -5.06 7.86
C MET A 134 1.85 -4.31 7.08
N ASN A 135 2.94 -5.00 6.73
CA ASN A 135 4.03 -4.41 5.96
C ASN A 135 3.57 -3.93 4.58
N THR A 136 2.75 -4.74 3.88
CA THR A 136 2.22 -4.34 2.57
C THR A 136 1.09 -3.33 2.65
N ALA A 137 0.35 -3.29 3.77
CA ALA A 137 -0.61 -2.21 4.06
C ALA A 137 0.12 -0.86 4.20
N VAL A 138 1.19 -0.82 5.02
CA VAL A 138 2.02 0.39 5.19
C VAL A 138 2.68 0.82 3.89
N SER A 139 3.20 -0.11 3.07
CA SER A 139 3.70 0.22 1.73
C SER A 139 2.65 0.89 0.85
N SER A 140 1.39 0.44 0.93
CA SER A 140 0.28 1.02 0.15
C SER A 140 -0.04 2.45 0.60
N LEU A 141 0.01 2.71 1.91
CA LEU A 141 -0.14 4.05 2.47
C LEU A 141 1.00 4.97 2.04
N MET A 142 2.25 4.47 1.99
CA MET A 142 3.38 5.24 1.48
C MET A 142 3.22 5.61 -0.01
N ILE A 143 2.71 4.69 -0.83
CA ILE A 143 2.43 4.95 -2.25
C ILE A 143 1.34 6.03 -2.39
N LEU A 144 0.24 5.91 -1.64
CA LEU A 144 -0.83 6.90 -1.65
C LEU A 144 -0.32 8.28 -1.19
N LEU A 145 0.52 8.33 -0.15
CA LEU A 145 1.12 9.58 0.30
C LEU A 145 1.97 10.24 -0.79
N ASN A 146 2.83 9.48 -1.48
CA ASN A 146 3.65 9.99 -2.58
C ASN A 146 2.79 10.61 -3.69
N GLU A 147 1.68 9.96 -4.03
CA GLU A 147 0.74 10.47 -5.03
C GLU A 147 0.08 11.77 -4.57
N MET A 148 -0.40 11.82 -3.33
CA MET A 148 -1.02 13.02 -2.76
C MET A 148 -0.03 14.21 -2.72
N GLU A 149 1.22 13.98 -2.33
CA GLU A 149 2.26 15.01 -2.34
C GLU A 149 2.60 15.49 -3.76
N SER A 150 2.70 14.58 -4.73
CA SER A 150 2.97 14.93 -6.13
C SER A 150 1.91 15.89 -6.68
N LEU A 151 0.64 15.63 -6.36
CA LEU A 151 -0.47 16.48 -6.80
C LEU A 151 -0.44 17.85 -6.12
N GLU A 152 -0.10 17.92 -4.83
CA GLU A 152 0.03 19.20 -4.13
C GLU A 152 1.15 20.07 -4.73
N ILE A 153 2.27 19.46 -5.16
CA ILE A 153 3.36 20.13 -5.88
C ILE A 153 2.88 20.68 -7.23
N ASP A 154 2.00 19.96 -7.93
CA ASP A 154 1.40 20.38 -9.20
C ASP A 154 0.28 21.44 -9.02
N ASN A 155 0.23 22.12 -7.87
CA ASN A 155 -0.81 23.08 -7.47
C ASN A 155 -2.25 22.51 -7.47
N TRP A 156 -2.39 21.19 -7.42
CA TRP A 156 -3.70 20.55 -7.22
C TRP A 156 -4.04 20.51 -5.74
N LYS A 157 -5.20 21.05 -5.36
CA LYS A 157 -5.61 21.06 -3.95
C LYS A 157 -6.37 19.79 -3.64
N LEU A 158 -5.78 18.99 -2.75
CA LEU A 158 -6.39 17.74 -2.30
C LEU A 158 -7.72 17.99 -1.58
N GLU A 159 -8.74 17.22 -1.95
CA GLU A 159 -10.01 17.25 -1.24
C GLU A 159 -9.85 16.79 0.21
N ILE A 160 -10.61 17.43 1.11
CA ILE A 160 -10.61 17.09 2.53
C ILE A 160 -11.04 15.63 2.76
N SER A 161 -11.99 15.14 1.96
CA SER A 161 -12.45 13.74 1.95
C SER A 161 -11.28 12.76 1.74
N CYS A 162 -10.37 13.07 0.81
CA CYS A 162 -9.18 12.27 0.53
C CYS A 162 -8.22 12.27 1.74
N LYS A 163 -7.94 13.45 2.31
CA LYS A 163 -7.10 13.59 3.51
C LYS A 163 -7.68 12.79 4.69
N LYS A 164 -8.99 12.91 4.93
CA LYS A 164 -9.71 12.17 5.97
C LYS A 164 -9.63 10.66 5.75
N THR A 165 -9.90 10.19 4.53
CA THR A 165 -9.80 8.76 4.20
C THR A 165 -8.40 8.22 4.42
N PHE A 166 -7.36 8.96 4.03
CA PHE A 166 -5.97 8.59 4.29
C PHE A 166 -5.69 8.42 5.80
N LEU A 167 -6.12 9.39 6.63
CA LEU A 167 -5.94 9.30 8.08
C LEU A 167 -6.68 8.10 8.68
N GLN A 168 -7.90 7.80 8.22
CA GLN A 168 -8.66 6.64 8.70
C GLN A 168 -7.94 5.32 8.42
N LEU A 169 -7.33 5.19 7.24
CA LEU A 169 -6.56 4.01 6.87
C LEU A 169 -5.25 3.89 7.67
N LEU A 170 -4.65 5.02 8.06
CA LEU A 170 -3.41 5.08 8.84
C LEU A 170 -3.63 4.87 10.35
N ALA A 171 -4.82 5.18 10.87
CA ALA A 171 -5.13 5.18 12.30
C ALA A 171 -4.84 3.87 13.06
N PRO A 172 -5.02 2.66 12.47
CA PRO A 172 -4.64 1.42 13.15
C PRO A 172 -3.13 1.32 13.43
N PHE A 173 -2.31 1.95 12.58
CA PHE A 173 -0.85 1.92 12.64
C PHE A 173 -0.29 3.04 13.52
N ALA A 174 -0.81 4.26 13.34
CA ALA A 174 -0.31 5.48 13.99
C ALA A 174 -1.46 6.31 14.62
N PRO A 175 -2.12 5.80 15.67
CA PRO A 175 -3.36 6.36 16.20
C PRO A 175 -3.22 7.81 16.68
N HIS A 176 -2.10 8.17 17.34
CA HIS A 176 -1.98 9.46 18.03
C HIS A 176 -1.86 10.61 17.03
N VAL A 177 -0.96 10.51 16.05
CA VAL A 177 -0.79 11.53 15.01
C VAL A 177 -2.03 11.63 14.12
N THR A 178 -2.73 10.52 13.88
CA THR A 178 -3.97 10.57 13.09
C THR A 178 -5.10 11.25 13.82
N GLU A 179 -5.23 11.06 15.15
CA GLU A 179 -6.25 11.76 15.94
C GLU A 179 -6.00 13.28 15.97
N GLU A 180 -4.74 13.70 16.19
CA GLU A 180 -4.34 15.10 16.16
C GLU A 180 -4.67 15.77 14.81
N LEU A 181 -4.24 15.13 13.71
CA LEU A 181 -4.49 15.64 12.36
C LEU A 181 -5.97 15.58 11.97
N TRP A 182 -6.72 14.63 12.51
CA TRP A 182 -8.16 14.54 12.29
C TRP A 182 -8.89 15.73 12.90
N GLN A 183 -8.56 16.08 14.14
CA GLN A 183 -9.09 17.27 14.81
C GLN A 183 -8.65 18.55 14.11
N SER A 184 -7.41 18.62 13.61
CA SER A 184 -6.93 19.79 12.84
C SER A 184 -7.69 19.99 11.52
N LEU A 185 -8.32 18.94 10.96
CA LEU A 185 -9.23 19.03 9.81
C LEU A 185 -10.66 19.46 10.20
N GLY A 186 -10.89 19.87 11.44
CA GLY A 186 -12.15 20.40 11.95
C GLY A 186 -13.13 19.34 12.46
N GLU A 187 -12.70 18.08 12.58
CA GLU A 187 -13.54 17.00 13.08
C GLU A 187 -13.65 17.02 14.61
N LYS A 188 -14.86 16.84 15.13
CA LYS A 188 -15.14 16.94 16.57
C LYS A 188 -15.15 15.60 17.29
N LYS A 189 -15.38 14.52 16.55
CA LYS A 189 -15.41 13.15 17.10
C LYS A 189 -14.10 12.46 16.76
N SER A 190 -13.64 11.60 17.66
CA SER A 190 -12.41 10.85 17.47
C SER A 190 -12.45 10.02 16.18
N ILE A 191 -11.31 9.95 15.49
CA ILE A 191 -11.14 9.15 14.28
C ILE A 191 -11.43 7.67 14.55
N HIS A 192 -11.15 7.20 15.77
CA HIS A 192 -11.34 5.81 16.19
C HIS A 192 -12.81 5.41 16.37
N THR A 193 -13.74 6.38 16.33
CA THR A 193 -15.19 6.13 16.36
C THR A 193 -15.84 6.23 14.98
N GLN A 194 -15.07 6.54 13.94
CA GLN A 194 -15.57 6.69 12.59
C GLN A 194 -15.72 5.34 11.88
N PRO A 195 -16.67 5.21 10.94
CA PRO A 195 -16.76 4.02 10.11
C PRO A 195 -15.49 3.85 9.27
N TRP A 196 -15.08 2.61 9.07
CA TRP A 196 -13.99 2.27 8.16
C TRP A 196 -14.37 2.65 6.71
N PRO A 197 -13.46 3.26 5.94
CA PRO A 197 -13.75 3.69 4.57
C PRO A 197 -14.04 2.50 3.65
N GLN A 198 -14.97 2.69 2.70
CA GLN A 198 -15.34 1.68 1.72
C GLN A 198 -14.79 2.03 0.33
N PHE A 199 -14.37 1.01 -0.43
CA PHE A 199 -13.87 1.21 -1.79
C PHE A 199 -14.98 1.03 -2.84
N ASP A 200 -14.89 1.79 -3.93
CA ASP A 200 -15.76 1.62 -5.10
C ASP A 200 -15.09 0.70 -6.14
N LYS A 201 -15.73 -0.43 -6.42
CA LYS A 201 -15.29 -1.41 -7.43
C LYS A 201 -15.16 -0.84 -8.84
N LYS A 202 -15.87 0.24 -9.18
CA LYS A 202 -15.78 0.88 -10.49
C LYS A 202 -14.50 1.72 -10.61
N LYS A 203 -14.08 2.36 -9.52
CA LYS A 203 -12.93 3.27 -9.50
C LYS A 203 -11.58 2.57 -9.37
N ILE A 204 -11.55 1.30 -8.98
CA ILE A 204 -10.30 0.52 -8.89
C ILE A 204 -9.80 -0.01 -10.23
N LYS A 205 -10.65 -0.03 -11.28
CA LYS A 205 -10.25 -0.51 -12.60
C LYS A 205 -9.20 0.42 -13.18
N LYS A 206 -8.14 -0.15 -13.77
CA LYS A 206 -7.31 0.63 -14.67
C LYS A 206 -7.97 0.62 -16.04
N ASP A 207 -8.07 1.76 -16.71
CA ASP A 207 -8.46 1.78 -18.12
C ASP A 207 -7.33 1.25 -19.00
N THR A 208 -6.08 1.36 -18.52
CA THR A 208 -4.85 0.94 -19.20
C THR A 208 -3.87 0.19 -18.29
N PHE A 209 -3.01 -0.66 -18.85
CA PHE A 209 -1.88 -1.27 -18.14
C PHE A 209 -0.65 -1.30 -19.05
N MET A 210 0.53 -1.41 -18.42
CA MET A 210 1.79 -1.60 -19.12
C MET A 210 1.93 -3.08 -19.51
N LEU A 211 1.74 -3.38 -20.79
CA LEU A 211 1.97 -4.70 -21.36
C LEU A 211 3.47 -4.88 -21.62
N VAL A 212 4.08 -5.84 -20.93
CA VAL A 212 5.47 -6.23 -21.18
C VAL A 212 5.53 -7.09 -22.44
N VAL A 213 6.29 -6.66 -23.44
CA VAL A 213 6.49 -7.40 -24.69
C VAL A 213 7.82 -8.11 -24.65
N GLN A 214 7.79 -9.43 -24.83
CA GLN A 214 8.96 -10.30 -24.80
C GLN A 214 9.16 -11.01 -26.14
N VAL A 215 10.41 -11.30 -26.47
CA VAL A 215 10.80 -12.23 -27.55
C VAL A 215 11.75 -13.26 -26.96
N ASN A 216 11.43 -14.55 -27.08
CA ASN A 216 12.14 -15.65 -26.42
C ASN A 216 12.39 -15.41 -24.92
N GLY A 217 11.37 -14.89 -24.23
CA GLY A 217 11.40 -14.62 -22.79
C GLY A 217 12.22 -13.39 -22.37
N ARG A 218 12.85 -12.68 -23.29
CA ARG A 218 13.59 -11.43 -23.00
C ARG A 218 12.72 -10.22 -23.30
N VAL A 219 12.66 -9.25 -22.38
CA VAL A 219 11.91 -8.01 -22.54
C VAL A 219 12.49 -7.18 -23.70
N ARG A 220 11.60 -6.63 -24.55
CA ARG A 220 11.94 -5.80 -25.71
C ARG A 220 11.25 -4.45 -25.70
N ALA A 221 10.00 -4.43 -25.26
CA ALA A 221 9.23 -3.22 -25.12
C ALA A 221 8.31 -3.32 -23.91
N ILE A 222 7.85 -2.16 -23.45
CA ILE A 222 6.77 -2.04 -22.49
C ILE A 222 5.83 -1.00 -23.10
N ILE A 223 4.62 -1.41 -23.45
CA ILE A 223 3.63 -0.56 -24.13
C ILE A 223 2.40 -0.37 -23.26
N GLU A 224 1.82 0.83 -23.25
CA GLU A 224 0.57 1.08 -22.55
C GLU A 224 -0.61 0.66 -23.43
N VAL A 225 -1.50 -0.19 -22.88
CA VAL A 225 -2.65 -0.75 -23.62
C VAL A 225 -3.88 -0.77 -22.74
N SER A 226 -5.08 -0.88 -23.32
CA SER A 226 -6.32 -0.97 -22.54
C SER A 226 -6.36 -2.22 -21.66
N ALA A 227 -6.89 -2.11 -20.43
CA ALA A 227 -7.01 -3.24 -19.48
C ALA A 227 -7.94 -4.37 -19.95
N GLY A 228 -8.74 -4.14 -20.99
CA GLY A 228 -9.57 -5.14 -21.65
C GLY A 228 -9.07 -5.59 -23.02
N ILE A 229 -7.83 -5.23 -23.41
CA ILE A 229 -7.32 -5.49 -24.74
C ILE A 229 -7.36 -7.00 -25.06
N SER A 230 -7.91 -7.33 -26.23
CA SER A 230 -7.93 -8.70 -26.72
C SER A 230 -6.51 -9.16 -27.08
N GLN A 231 -6.29 -10.49 -27.12
CA GLN A 231 -5.00 -11.03 -27.56
C GLN A 231 -4.63 -10.52 -28.96
N SER A 232 -5.59 -10.46 -29.88
CA SER A 232 -5.37 -10.02 -31.26
C SER A 232 -4.93 -8.57 -31.35
N GLU A 233 -5.55 -7.67 -30.58
CA GLU A 233 -5.18 -6.25 -30.55
C GLU A 233 -3.82 -6.05 -29.86
N ALA A 234 -3.55 -6.78 -28.77
CA ALA A 234 -2.26 -6.74 -28.09
C ALA A 234 -1.12 -7.24 -29.00
N GLU A 235 -1.37 -8.27 -29.79
CA GLU A 235 -0.45 -8.78 -30.80
C GLU A 235 -0.15 -7.73 -31.87
N GLN A 236 -1.19 -7.10 -32.45
CA GLN A 236 -1.02 -6.05 -33.45
C GLN A 236 -0.18 -4.88 -32.94
N LEU A 237 -0.49 -4.37 -31.75
CA LEU A 237 0.27 -3.26 -31.13
C LEU A 237 1.70 -3.65 -30.80
N ALA A 238 1.93 -4.88 -30.34
CA ALA A 238 3.27 -5.36 -30.02
C ALA A 238 4.11 -5.57 -31.28
N LEU A 239 3.51 -6.09 -32.36
CA LEU A 239 4.16 -6.30 -33.66
C LEU A 239 4.39 -5.00 -34.43
N SER A 240 3.66 -3.92 -34.12
CA SER A 240 3.90 -2.59 -34.70
C SER A 240 5.01 -1.82 -33.99
N HIS A 241 5.55 -2.33 -32.87
CA HIS A 241 6.58 -1.64 -32.11
C HIS A 241 7.97 -1.88 -32.70
N GLU A 242 8.71 -0.81 -33.01
CA GLU A 242 9.99 -0.84 -33.72
C GLU A 242 11.02 -1.82 -33.12
N ARG A 243 11.22 -1.79 -31.79
CA ARG A 243 12.14 -2.72 -31.10
C ARG A 243 11.74 -4.19 -31.22
N VAL A 244 10.44 -4.49 -31.36
CA VAL A 244 9.93 -5.85 -31.50
C VAL A 244 10.11 -6.31 -32.93
N ILE A 245 9.80 -5.46 -33.91
CA ILE A 245 10.04 -5.70 -35.34
C ILE A 245 11.52 -6.05 -35.58
N ASN A 246 12.42 -5.20 -35.08
CA ASN A 246 13.87 -5.40 -35.22
C ASN A 246 14.35 -6.71 -34.58
N GLN A 247 13.69 -7.16 -33.51
CA GLN A 247 14.06 -8.39 -32.83
C GLN A 247 13.50 -9.65 -33.51
N LEU A 248 12.35 -9.54 -34.16
CA LEU A 248 11.75 -10.64 -34.91
C LEU A 248 12.48 -10.88 -36.24
N ASP A 249 13.11 -9.85 -36.80
CA ASP A 249 13.97 -9.96 -38.00
C ASP A 249 13.25 -10.67 -39.18
N GLY A 250 11.99 -10.30 -39.40
CA GLY A 250 11.13 -10.90 -40.42
C GLY A 250 10.64 -12.33 -40.13
N LYS A 251 11.07 -12.96 -39.02
CA LYS A 251 10.60 -14.30 -38.63
C LYS A 251 9.20 -14.24 -38.02
N LYS A 252 8.35 -15.17 -38.44
CA LYS A 252 7.03 -15.37 -37.81
C LYS A 252 7.19 -16.12 -36.48
N PRO A 253 6.52 -15.68 -35.40
CA PRO A 253 6.53 -16.42 -34.14
C PRO A 253 5.95 -17.82 -34.32
N ALA A 254 6.64 -18.84 -33.78
CA ALA A 254 6.13 -20.21 -33.74
C ALA A 254 5.04 -20.37 -32.67
N ARG A 255 5.11 -19.57 -31.60
CA ARG A 255 4.10 -19.54 -30.54
C ARG A 255 3.98 -18.15 -29.95
N ILE A 256 2.75 -17.76 -29.61
CA ILE A 256 2.45 -16.51 -28.92
C ILE A 256 1.83 -16.86 -27.57
N ILE A 257 2.41 -16.34 -26.50
CA ILE A 257 1.93 -16.55 -25.14
C ILE A 257 1.44 -15.21 -24.61
N TYR A 258 0.13 -15.08 -24.47
CA TYR A 258 -0.51 -13.90 -23.89
C TYR A 258 -0.99 -14.19 -22.47
N VAL A 259 -0.58 -13.36 -21.53
CA VAL A 259 -1.08 -13.38 -20.15
C VAL A 259 -1.83 -12.06 -19.92
N PRO A 260 -3.18 -12.09 -19.88
CA PRO A 260 -4.00 -10.90 -19.73
C PRO A 260 -3.57 -10.03 -18.53
N GLY A 261 -3.44 -8.71 -18.77
CA GLY A 261 -3.03 -7.75 -17.74
C GLY A 261 -1.55 -7.81 -17.33
N LYS A 262 -0.71 -8.61 -18.01
CA LYS A 262 0.73 -8.76 -17.69
C LYS A 262 1.66 -8.62 -18.90
N LEU A 263 1.64 -9.59 -19.81
CA LEU A 263 2.68 -9.70 -20.85
C LEU A 263 2.20 -10.42 -22.11
N ILE A 264 2.91 -10.19 -23.20
CA ILE A 264 2.86 -10.99 -24.42
C ILE A 264 4.29 -11.43 -24.78
N ASN A 265 4.48 -12.72 -25.05
CA ASN A 265 5.77 -13.28 -25.41
C ASN A 265 5.70 -13.97 -26.77
N PHE A 266 6.57 -13.54 -27.69
CA PHE A 266 6.75 -14.15 -29.00
C PHE A 266 7.90 -15.16 -28.94
N VAL A 267 7.57 -16.43 -29.15
CA VAL A 267 8.55 -17.52 -29.19
C VAL A 267 8.94 -17.76 -30.65
N LEU A 268 10.21 -17.52 -30.96
CA LEU A 268 10.81 -17.84 -32.25
C LEU A 268 11.28 -19.31 -32.25
N SER A 269 11.17 -19.97 -33.39
CA SER A 269 11.78 -21.28 -33.66
C SER A 269 13.30 -21.17 -33.83
#